data_AF-A0A963GGE6-F1
#
_entry.id   AF-A0A963GGE6-F1
#
_cell.length_a   1.000
_cell.length_b   1.000
_cell.length_c   1.000
_cell.angle_alpha   90.00
_cell.angle_beta   90.00
_cell.angle_gamma   90.00
#
_symmetry.space_group_name_H-M   'P 1'
#
loop_
_entity.id
_entity.type
_entity.pdbx_description
1 polymer ?
#
loop_
_entity_poly.entity_id
_entity_poly.type
_entity_poly.pdbx_seq_one_letter_code
_entity_poly.pdbx_strand_id
1 'polypeptide(L)' 'MLRKQEQQNARPGRNLHVGLATCESEVLEAQKLRYRVFAEEMGARLNTRTPGVDRDIYDPFCEHLIVR' A
#
# COMPACT_ATOMS: atom_id res chain seq x y z
N MET A 1 19.79 6.18 -43.44
CA MET A 1 18.66 6.47 -42.53
C MET A 1 18.51 5.31 -41.55
N LEU A 2 18.92 5.49 -40.29
CA LEU A 2 18.85 4.43 -39.28
C LEU A 2 17.40 4.26 -38.78
N ARG A 3 16.85 3.06 -38.93
CA ARG A 3 15.60 2.66 -38.25
C ARG A 3 15.94 2.44 -36.77
N LYS A 4 15.45 3.30 -35.89
CA LYS A 4 15.41 3.02 -34.44
C LYS A 4 14.47 1.84 -34.23
N GLN A 5 15.03 0.68 -33.89
CA GLN A 5 14.24 -0.38 -33.25
C GLN A 5 13.93 0.11 -31.83
N GLU A 6 12.72 0.62 -31.63
CA GLU A 6 12.15 0.77 -30.29
C GLU A 6 11.87 -0.64 -29.75
N GLN A 7 12.86 -1.25 -29.11
CA GLN A 7 12.62 -2.37 -28.24
C GLN A 7 11.77 -1.86 -27.07
N GLN A 8 10.45 -1.99 -27.21
CA GLN A 8 9.52 -1.83 -26.11
C GLN A 8 9.86 -2.91 -25.07
N ASN A 9 10.68 -2.54 -24.10
CA ASN A 9 11.04 -3.39 -22.98
C ASN A 9 9.80 -3.47 -22.06
N ALA A 10 8.82 -4.27 -22.46
CA ALA A 10 7.62 -4.51 -21.67
C ALA A 10 8.06 -5.12 -20.34
N ARG A 11 7.95 -4.34 -19.26
CA ARG A 11 8.17 -4.87 -17.91
C ARG A 11 7.21 -6.05 -17.75
N PRO A 12 7.69 -7.24 -17.32
CA PRO A 12 6.78 -8.34 -17.08
C PRO A 12 5.66 -7.83 -16.17
N GLY A 13 4.42 -8.01 -16.61
CA GLY A 13 3.26 -7.54 -15.87
C GLY A 13 3.31 -8.12 -14.46
N ARG A 14 3.27 -7.26 -13.44
CA ARG A 14 3.12 -7.73 -12.06
C ARG A 14 1.73 -8.35 -11.97
N ASN A 15 1.66 -9.60 -11.51
CA ASN A 15 0.37 -10.26 -11.25
C ASN A 15 -0.21 -9.69 -9.96
N LEU A 16 -0.87 -8.54 -10.07
CA LEU A 16 -1.44 -7.82 -8.95
C LEU A 16 -2.89 -8.24 -8.73
N HIS A 17 -3.25 -8.41 -7.47
CA HIS A 17 -4.60 -8.72 -7.04
C HIS A 17 -5.13 -7.63 -6.13
N VAL A 18 -6.36 -7.20 -6.37
CA VAL A 18 -7.06 -6.21 -5.54
C VAL A 18 -8.18 -6.90 -4.76
N GLY A 19 -8.36 -6.52 -3.49
CA GLY A 19 -9.44 -7.01 -2.65
C GLY A 19 -9.71 -6.09 -1.47
N LEU A 20 -10.91 -6.20 -0.88
CA LEU A 20 -11.23 -5.58 0.40
C LEU A 20 -10.77 -6.48 1.54
N ALA A 21 -10.25 -5.89 2.62
CA ALA A 21 -9.94 -6.61 3.84
C ALA A 21 -11.23 -7.21 4.42
N THR A 22 -11.19 -8.50 4.75
CA THR A 22 -12.36 -9.26 5.24
C THR A 22 -12.25 -9.63 6.72
N CYS A 23 -11.08 -9.41 7.33
CA CYS A 23 -10.83 -9.71 8.74
C CYS A 23 -9.82 -8.73 9.34
N GLU A 24 -9.73 -8.73 10.68
CA GLU A 24 -8.88 -7.79 11.43
C GLU A 24 -7.40 -7.93 11.09
N SER A 25 -6.91 -9.14 10.77
CA SER A 25 -5.52 -9.33 10.40
C SER A 25 -5.17 -8.64 9.07
N GLU A 26 -6.08 -8.65 8.10
CA GLU A 26 -5.88 -7.94 6.83
C GLU A 26 -5.93 -6.42 7.00
N VAL A 27 -6.82 -5.91 7.86
CA VAL A 27 -6.85 -4.49 8.23
C VAL A 27 -5.52 -4.09 8.88
N LEU A 28 -4.99 -4.92 9.79
CA LEU A 28 -3.70 -4.68 10.42
C LEU A 28 -2.55 -4.67 9.41
N GLU A 29 -2.56 -5.55 8.40
CA GLU A 29 -1.56 -5.50 7.32
C GLU A 29 -1.60 -4.16 6.57
N ALA A 30 -2.80 -3.68 6.22
CA ALA A 30 -2.98 -2.39 5.56
C ALA A 30 -2.48 -1.22 6.42
N GLN A 31 -2.78 -1.21 7.72
CA GLN A 31 -2.33 -0.19 8.67
C GLN A 31 -0.80 -0.19 8.85
N LYS A 32 -0.16 -1.37 8.88
CA LYS A 32 1.31 -1.47 8.91
C LYS A 32 1.93 -0.96 7.62
N LEU A 33 1.34 -1.25 6.46
CA LEU A 33 1.81 -0.72 5.19
C LEU A 33 1.70 0.81 5.15
N ARG A 34 0.56 1.37 5.57
CA ARG A 34 0.37 2.83 5.70
C ARG A 34 1.43 3.45 6.59
N TYR A 35 1.74 2.83 7.74
CA TYR A 35 2.79 3.32 8.63
C TYR A 35 4.16 3.40 7.94
N ARG A 36 4.58 2.32 7.27
CA ARG A 36 5.87 2.30 6.55
C ARG A 36 5.96 3.43 5.53
N VAL A 37 4.93 3.62 4.73
CA VAL A 37 4.92 4.69 3.73
C VAL A 37 4.86 6.07 4.38
N PHE A 38 3.85 6.33 5.22
CA PHE A 38 3.63 7.68 5.71
C PHE A 38 4.62 8.10 6.79
N ALA A 39 4.87 7.27 7.80
CA ALA A 39 5.77 7.63 8.90
C ALA A 39 7.24 7.41 8.53
N GLU A 40 7.59 6.25 7.98
CA GLU A 40 9.01 5.91 7.76
C GLU A 40 9.56 6.55 6.49
N GLU A 41 8.86 6.43 5.36
CA GLU A 41 9.35 6.96 4.08
C GLU A 41 9.04 8.46 3.92
N MET A 42 7.84 8.91 4.30
CA MET A 42 7.39 10.28 4.08
C MET A 42 7.54 11.20 5.31
N GLY A 43 7.93 10.68 6.47
CA GLY A 43 8.19 11.49 7.68
C GLY A 43 6.94 12.07 8.35
N ALA A 44 5.76 11.50 8.11
CA ALA A 44 4.53 11.90 8.77
C ALA A 44 4.59 11.64 10.28
N ARG A 45 4.08 12.57 11.08
CA ARG A 45 3.92 12.41 12.53
C ARG A 45 2.53 11.85 12.82
N LEU A 46 2.46 10.54 12.96
CA LEU A 46 1.20 9.85 13.24
C LEU A 46 0.95 9.76 14.75
N ASN A 47 -0.28 10.04 15.18
CA ASN A 47 -0.69 9.85 16.57
C ASN A 47 -1.15 8.40 16.78
N THR A 48 -0.21 7.46 16.70
CA THR A 48 -0.52 6.03 16.81
C THR A 48 -0.55 5.57 18.26
N ARG A 49 -1.52 4.73 18.61
CA ARG A 49 -1.53 4.05 19.92
C ARG A 49 -0.60 2.83 19.97
N THR A 50 -0.31 2.28 18.80
CA THR A 50 0.50 1.07 18.63
C THR A 50 1.70 1.40 17.75
N PRO A 51 2.94 1.23 18.23
CA PRO A 51 4.13 1.47 17.42
C PRO A 51 4.11 0.67 16.12
N GLY A 52 4.50 1.30 15.00
CA GLY A 52 4.57 0.63 13.69
C GLY A 52 3.21 0.40 13.00
N VAL A 53 2.13 0.96 13.52
CA VAL A 53 0.77 0.79 12.98
C VAL A 53 0.12 2.15 12.82
N ASP A 54 -0.29 2.49 11.61
CA ASP A 54 -1.08 3.69 11.35
C ASP A 54 -2.56 3.34 11.55
N ARG A 55 -3.02 3.48 12.80
CA ARG A 55 -4.42 3.28 13.20
C ARG A 55 -5.01 4.58 13.72
N ASP A 56 -6.11 5.02 13.11
CA ASP A 56 -6.78 6.27 13.44
C ASP A 56 -8.26 6.07 13.80
N ILE A 57 -8.96 7.19 14.07
CA ILE A 57 -10.37 7.18 14.49
C ILE A 57 -11.34 6.87 13.35
N TYR A 58 -10.87 6.92 12.10
CA TYR A 58 -11.70 6.72 10.92
C TYR A 58 -11.71 5.27 10.45
N ASP A 59 -10.69 4.47 10.79
CA ASP A 59 -10.61 3.05 10.41
C ASP A 59 -11.91 2.24 10.63
N PRO A 60 -12.69 2.40 11.73
CA PRO A 60 -13.94 1.66 11.91
C PRO A 60 -15.05 1.97 10.90
N PHE A 61 -14.91 3.06 10.13
CA PHE A 61 -15.89 3.51 9.13
C PHE A 61 -15.44 3.22 7.69
N CYS A 62 -14.23 2.68 7.51
CA CYS A 62 -13.61 2.48 6.21
C CYS A 62 -13.62 1.01 5.79
N GLU A 63 -13.88 0.76 4.50
CA GLU A 63 -13.50 -0.49 3.86
C GLU A 63 -12.04 -0.38 3.39
N HIS A 64 -11.18 -1.31 3.82
CA HIS A 64 -9.75 -1.25 3.52
C HIS A 64 -9.46 -1.98 2.20
N LEU A 65 -9.15 -1.24 1.14
CA LEU A 65 -8.71 -1.80 -0.15
C LEU A 65 -7.21 -2.15 -0.10
N ILE A 66 -6.87 -3.38 -0.47
CA ILE A 66 -5.50 -3.91 -0.47
C ILE A 66 -5.12 -4.36 -1.88
N VAL A 67 -3.89 -4.05 -2.29
CA VAL A 67 -3.27 -4.56 -3.52
C VAL A 67 -2.07 -5.42 -3.15
N ARG A 68 -2.05 -6.67 -3.62
CA ARG A 68 -0.95 -7.63 -3.43
C ARG A 68 -0.27 -7.92 -4.76
#